data_AF-A0A9D7WHJ6-F1
#
_entry.id   AF-A0A9D7WHJ6-F1
#
_cell.length_a   1.000
_cell.length_b   1.000
_cell.length_c   1.000
_cell.angle_alpha   90.00
_cell.angle_beta   90.00
_cell.angle_gamma   90.00
#
_symmetry.space_group_name_H-M   'P 1'
#
loop_
_entity.id
_entity.type
_entity.pdbx_description
1 polymer ?
#
loop_
_entity_poly.entity_id
_entity_poly.type
_entity_poly.pdbx_seq_one_letter_code
_entity_poly.pdbx_strand_id
1 'polypeptide(L)'
;MNKLFYITLITLTIFLTSCSKEKKITVINETDINLQMISLYEEGYQELLNGDTLYAANKFREAELIFPQSEWAPMASLMSAYAYYSDDYYLEAIDQIKDYMRKYPNHINNDYAHFILAMCYYENIVDEKRDLDPLLNSKKEFELIIREYPDTDFALDAKFKIELIKDRLAGKEMFIGRHYLKSKKWIPALNRFKNVLENYETTVYVEEALFRLVETNYKIGLVEESKKYANLLGYNYGSSEWYKASYKIFNQDYKYDEKQLKKNKQKDKKKILSRFKAKFKTIFE
;
A
#
# COMPACT_ATOMS: atom_id res chain seq x y z
N MET A 1 2.17 -62.03 63.29
CA MET A 1 2.51 -60.88 62.42
C MET A 1 3.18 -61.28 61.10
N ASN A 2 3.96 -62.37 61.03
CA ASN A 2 4.72 -62.69 59.81
C ASN A 2 3.87 -63.15 58.61
N LYS A 3 2.77 -63.90 58.79
CA LYS A 3 1.92 -64.34 57.65
C LYS A 3 1.17 -63.21 56.95
N LEU A 4 0.72 -62.20 57.71
CA LEU A 4 0.06 -61.02 57.13
C LEU A 4 1.06 -60.17 56.33
N PHE A 5 2.31 -60.09 56.80
CA PHE A 5 3.41 -59.39 56.14
C PHE A 5 3.78 -60.03 54.79
N TYR A 6 3.83 -61.37 54.71
CA TYR A 6 4.08 -62.07 53.44
C TYR A 6 2.92 -61.92 52.45
N ILE A 7 1.68 -61.88 52.92
CA ILE A 7 0.51 -61.65 52.05
C ILE A 7 0.54 -60.21 51.50
N THR A 8 0.89 -59.21 52.31
CA THR A 8 1.07 -57.82 51.83
C THR A 8 2.26 -57.65 50.88
N LEU A 9 3.32 -58.46 51.03
CA LEU A 9 4.49 -58.43 50.14
C LEU A 9 4.21 -59.09 48.78
N ILE A 10 3.35 -60.11 48.75
CA ILE A 10 2.93 -60.81 47.53
C ILE A 10 1.89 -59.98 46.75
N THR A 11 1.00 -59.24 47.44
CA THR A 11 0.08 -58.32 46.73
C THR A 11 0.80 -57.10 46.16
N LEU A 12 1.87 -56.62 46.80
CA LEU A 12 2.66 -55.49 46.29
C LEU A 12 3.48 -55.83 45.03
N THR A 13 3.88 -57.09 44.86
CA THR A 13 4.64 -57.54 43.68
C THR A 13 3.77 -57.71 42.43
N ILE A 14 2.47 -57.94 42.59
CA ILE A 14 1.52 -58.04 41.45
C ILE A 14 1.24 -56.65 40.84
N PHE A 15 1.33 -55.58 41.63
CA PHE A 15 1.16 -54.19 41.16
C PHE A 15 2.38 -53.58 40.44
N LEU A 16 3.52 -54.29 40.36
CA LEU A 16 4.72 -53.82 39.67
C LEU A 16 4.88 -54.34 38.23
N THR A 17 3.88 -55.07 37.72
CA THR A 17 3.83 -55.43 36.29
C THR A 17 3.31 -54.25 35.47
N SER A 18 4.12 -53.19 35.37
CA SER A 18 3.92 -52.15 34.36
C SER A 18 4.09 -52.80 33.00
N CYS A 19 3.00 -52.85 32.24
CA CYS A 19 2.99 -53.31 30.86
C CYS A 19 3.88 -52.34 30.05
N SER A 20 5.15 -52.70 29.82
CA SER A 20 5.98 -52.02 28.83
C SER A 20 5.43 -52.36 27.46
N LYS A 21 4.40 -51.63 27.03
CA LYS A 21 4.00 -51.60 25.64
C LYS A 21 5.25 -51.09 24.91
N GLU A 22 5.92 -51.97 24.16
CA GLU A 22 6.92 -51.53 23.20
C GLU A 22 6.29 -50.40 22.40
N LYS A 23 6.81 -49.18 22.55
CA LYS A 23 6.54 -48.14 21.57
C LYS A 23 7.13 -48.70 20.29
N LYS A 24 6.28 -49.32 19.45
CA LYS A 24 6.52 -49.37 18.02
C LYS A 24 6.75 -47.92 17.64
N ILE A 25 8.02 -47.56 17.45
CA ILE A 25 8.38 -46.35 16.76
C ILE A 25 7.84 -46.61 15.35
N THR A 26 6.60 -46.17 15.11
CA THR A 26 6.13 -46.02 13.75
C THR A 26 7.08 -45.01 13.15
N VAL A 27 8.01 -45.49 12.33
CA VAL A 27 8.76 -44.63 11.42
C VAL A 27 7.68 -43.92 10.64
N ILE A 28 7.42 -42.66 10.97
CA ILE A 28 6.39 -41.90 10.28
C ILE A 28 6.92 -41.78 8.86
N ASN A 29 6.21 -42.40 7.92
CA ASN A 29 6.64 -42.42 6.54
C ASN A 29 6.50 -40.98 6.02
N GLU A 30 7.62 -40.35 5.67
CA GLU A 30 7.65 -38.98 5.17
C GLU A 30 6.73 -38.79 3.96
N THR A 31 6.53 -39.85 3.17
CA THR A 31 5.55 -39.89 2.08
C THR A 31 4.11 -39.67 2.56
N ASP A 32 3.71 -40.25 3.70
CA ASP A 32 2.34 -40.13 4.21
C ASP A 32 2.06 -38.72 4.75
N ILE A 33 3.05 -38.08 5.38
CA ILE A 33 2.96 -36.68 5.84
C ILE A 33 2.84 -35.73 4.64
N ASN A 34 3.68 -35.92 3.62
CA ASN A 34 3.64 -35.11 2.40
C ASN A 34 2.27 -35.19 1.72
N LEU A 35 1.69 -36.39 1.62
CA LEU A 35 0.36 -36.56 1.05
C LEU A 35 -0.73 -35.85 1.87
N GLN A 36 -0.65 -35.88 3.19
CA GLN A 36 -1.58 -35.15 4.06
C GLN A 36 -1.47 -33.64 3.90
N MET A 37 -0.24 -33.11 3.87
CA MET A 37 0.01 -31.69 3.63
C MET A 37 -0.52 -31.23 2.27
N ILE A 38 -0.24 -31.99 1.19
CA ILE A 38 -0.75 -31.68 -0.15
C ILE A 38 -2.28 -31.71 -0.16
N SER A 39 -2.90 -32.69 0.50
CA SER A 39 -4.36 -32.78 0.61
C SER A 39 -4.96 -31.56 1.30
N LEU A 40 -4.36 -31.07 2.38
CA LEU A 40 -4.83 -29.86 3.09
C LEU A 40 -4.61 -28.59 2.26
N TYR A 41 -3.48 -28.50 1.57
CA TYR A 41 -3.22 -27.38 0.66
C TYR A 41 -4.25 -27.33 -0.45
N GLU A 42 -4.55 -28.47 -1.08
CA GLU A 42 -5.56 -28.57 -2.14
C GLU A 42 -6.96 -28.23 -1.61
N GLU A 43 -7.34 -28.75 -0.43
CA GLU A 43 -8.60 -28.38 0.23
C GLU A 43 -8.68 -26.86 0.46
N GLY A 44 -7.62 -26.24 1.00
CA GLY A 44 -7.56 -24.79 1.19
C GLY A 44 -7.66 -24.02 -0.12
N TYR A 45 -7.03 -24.52 -1.19
CA TYR A 45 -7.11 -23.90 -2.51
C TYR A 45 -8.53 -23.98 -3.11
N GLN A 46 -9.20 -25.12 -3.01
CA GLN A 46 -10.59 -25.24 -3.47
C GLN A 46 -11.52 -24.31 -2.70
N GLU A 47 -11.35 -24.19 -1.38
CA GLU A 47 -12.19 -23.32 -0.56
C GLU A 47 -11.93 -21.84 -0.80
N LEU A 48 -10.69 -21.47 -1.11
CA LEU A 48 -10.35 -20.13 -1.58
C LEU A 48 -11.08 -19.81 -2.90
N LEU A 49 -11.13 -20.76 -3.84
CA LEU A 49 -11.87 -20.59 -5.10
C LEU A 49 -13.39 -20.52 -4.89
N ASN A 50 -13.91 -21.20 -3.87
CA ASN A 50 -15.32 -21.14 -3.48
C ASN A 50 -15.68 -19.84 -2.72
N GLY A 51 -14.69 -19.09 -2.26
CA GLY A 51 -14.85 -17.84 -1.51
C GLY A 51 -14.89 -18.02 0.01
N ASP A 52 -14.68 -19.21 0.56
CA ASP A 52 -14.53 -19.41 2.02
C ASP A 52 -13.07 -19.16 2.43
N THR A 53 -12.71 -17.88 2.47
CA THR A 53 -11.35 -17.40 2.67
C THR A 53 -10.79 -17.72 4.05
N LEU A 54 -11.64 -17.66 5.09
CA LEU A 54 -11.25 -17.98 6.46
C LEU A 54 -10.96 -19.47 6.63
N TYR A 55 -11.79 -20.34 6.05
CA TYR A 55 -11.52 -21.77 6.09
C TYR A 55 -10.29 -22.13 5.25
N ALA A 56 -10.15 -21.53 4.07
CA ALA A 56 -8.96 -21.67 3.23
C ALA A 56 -7.67 -21.30 3.97
N ALA A 57 -7.62 -20.13 4.61
CA ALA A 57 -6.48 -19.68 5.39
C ALA A 57 -6.12 -20.69 6.50
N ASN A 58 -7.11 -21.22 7.20
CA ASN A 58 -6.90 -22.25 8.21
C ASN A 58 -6.30 -23.53 7.63
N LYS A 59 -6.80 -23.99 6.48
CA LYS A 59 -6.28 -25.19 5.81
C LYS A 59 -4.85 -25.05 5.33
N PHE A 60 -4.50 -23.89 4.76
CA PHE A 60 -3.13 -23.58 4.41
C PHE A 60 -2.21 -23.55 5.64
N ARG A 61 -2.67 -22.98 6.76
CA ARG A 61 -1.91 -23.00 8.02
C ARG A 61 -1.76 -24.40 8.59
N GLU A 62 -2.78 -25.24 8.53
CA GLU A 62 -2.69 -26.65 8.92
C GLU A 62 -1.66 -27.38 8.06
N ALA A 63 -1.66 -27.15 6.74
CA ALA A 63 -0.67 -27.71 5.83
C ALA A 63 0.77 -27.30 6.21
N GLU A 64 1.00 -26.01 6.52
CA GLU A 64 2.30 -25.52 7.01
C GLU A 64 2.73 -26.24 8.30
N LEU A 65 1.81 -26.41 9.26
CA LEU A 65 2.11 -26.98 10.58
C LEU A 65 2.37 -28.49 10.54
N ILE A 66 1.72 -29.23 9.64
CA ILE A 66 1.91 -30.68 9.51
C ILE A 66 3.32 -31.02 9.06
N PHE A 67 3.88 -30.25 8.12
CA PHE A 67 5.24 -30.49 7.65
C PHE A 67 6.06 -29.22 7.41
N PRO A 68 6.54 -28.54 8.48
CA PRO A 68 7.20 -27.24 8.37
C PRO A 68 8.51 -27.24 7.57
N GLN A 69 9.17 -28.40 7.44
CA GLN A 69 10.41 -28.57 6.69
C GLN A 69 10.18 -28.83 5.19
N SER A 70 8.93 -29.00 4.77
CA SER A 70 8.59 -29.22 3.37
C SER A 70 8.85 -27.96 2.54
N GLU A 71 9.26 -28.15 1.29
CA GLU A 71 9.33 -27.09 0.28
C GLU A 71 7.96 -26.42 0.02
N TRP A 72 6.86 -27.08 0.39
CA TRP A 72 5.50 -26.53 0.27
C TRP A 72 5.08 -25.67 1.46
N ALA A 73 5.74 -25.79 2.62
CA ALA A 73 5.36 -25.05 3.82
C ALA A 73 5.43 -23.52 3.64
N PRO A 74 6.48 -22.94 3.00
CA PRO A 74 6.50 -21.52 2.69
C PRO A 74 5.33 -21.09 1.79
N MET A 75 5.00 -21.89 0.77
CA MET A 75 3.89 -21.60 -0.14
C MET A 75 2.55 -21.65 0.61
N ALA A 76 2.32 -22.66 1.45
CA ALA A 76 1.13 -22.76 2.28
C ALA A 76 0.99 -21.54 3.21
N SER A 77 2.07 -21.15 3.88
CA SER A 77 2.08 -19.97 4.76
C SER A 77 1.74 -18.68 3.99
N LEU A 78 2.29 -18.51 2.78
CA LEU A 78 2.00 -17.36 1.91
C LEU A 78 0.55 -17.37 1.41
N MET A 79 0.02 -18.54 1.02
CA MET A 79 -1.37 -18.70 0.60
C MET A 79 -2.37 -18.45 1.73
N SER A 80 -2.02 -18.79 2.97
CA SER A 80 -2.82 -18.44 4.15
C SER A 80 -2.97 -16.93 4.28
N ALA A 81 -1.87 -16.18 4.15
CA ALA A 81 -1.92 -14.73 4.19
C ALA A 81 -2.68 -14.12 2.99
N TYR A 82 -2.49 -14.69 1.80
CA TYR A 82 -3.23 -14.26 0.61
C TYR A 82 -4.75 -14.48 0.77
N ALA A 83 -5.17 -15.60 1.34
CA ALA A 83 -6.59 -15.87 1.61
C ALA A 83 -7.19 -14.81 2.53
N TYR A 84 -6.52 -14.44 3.62
CA TYR A 84 -6.95 -13.31 4.46
C TYR A 84 -7.00 -11.98 3.70
N TYR A 85 -5.96 -11.68 2.91
CA TYR A 85 -5.93 -10.46 2.09
C TYR A 85 -7.08 -10.39 1.08
N SER A 86 -7.47 -11.53 0.49
CA SER A 86 -8.50 -11.58 -0.55
C SER A 86 -9.92 -11.23 -0.08
N ASP A 87 -10.16 -11.24 1.23
CA ASP A 87 -11.45 -10.91 1.86
C ASP A 87 -11.30 -9.78 2.91
N ASP A 88 -10.36 -8.87 2.65
CA ASP A 88 -10.12 -7.64 3.41
C ASP A 88 -9.74 -7.83 4.90
N TYR A 89 -9.35 -9.04 5.32
CA TYR A 89 -8.79 -9.34 6.63
C TYR A 89 -7.32 -8.91 6.71
N TYR A 90 -7.07 -7.62 6.53
CA TYR A 90 -5.72 -7.08 6.37
C TYR A 90 -4.85 -7.22 7.62
N LEU A 91 -5.44 -7.16 8.83
CA LEU A 91 -4.67 -7.31 10.07
C LEU A 91 -4.11 -8.74 10.18
N GLU A 92 -4.96 -9.73 9.95
CA GLU A 92 -4.60 -11.14 9.93
C GLU A 92 -3.58 -11.43 8.81
N ALA A 93 -3.79 -10.88 7.62
CA ALA A 93 -2.86 -11.01 6.50
C ALA A 93 -1.47 -10.42 6.82
N ILE A 94 -1.42 -9.23 7.43
CA ILE A 94 -0.16 -8.59 7.87
C ILE A 94 0.60 -9.48 8.86
N ASP A 95 -0.10 -10.03 9.85
CA ASP A 95 0.51 -10.88 10.86
C ASP A 95 1.03 -12.19 10.24
N GLN A 96 0.25 -12.83 9.38
CA GLN A 96 0.68 -14.04 8.66
C GLN A 96 1.89 -13.78 7.76
N ILE A 97 1.92 -12.66 7.01
CA ILE A 97 3.06 -12.34 6.15
C ILE A 97 4.32 -12.06 6.96
N LYS A 98 4.21 -11.33 8.07
CA LYS A 98 5.37 -11.10 8.95
C LYS A 98 5.92 -12.41 9.51
N ASP A 99 5.05 -13.35 9.85
CA ASP A 99 5.44 -14.68 10.28
C ASP A 99 6.11 -15.48 9.16
N TYR A 100 5.56 -15.46 7.94
CA TYR A 100 6.17 -16.04 6.76
C TYR A 100 7.58 -15.48 6.52
N MET A 101 7.75 -14.14 6.51
CA MET A 101 9.05 -13.51 6.29
C MET A 101 10.08 -13.86 7.37
N ARG A 102 9.62 -14.03 8.62
CA ARG A 102 10.46 -14.43 9.75
C ARG A 102 10.89 -15.90 9.66
N LYS A 103 9.99 -16.79 9.26
CA LYS A 103 10.25 -18.24 9.13
C LYS A 103 11.04 -18.58 7.86
N TYR A 104 10.76 -17.87 6.76
CA TYR A 104 11.26 -18.17 5.42
C TYR A 104 11.97 -16.96 4.76
N PRO A 105 13.00 -16.36 5.41
CA PRO A 105 13.60 -15.09 4.97
C PRO A 105 14.35 -15.14 3.63
N ASN A 106 14.67 -16.33 3.12
CA ASN A 106 15.40 -16.52 1.86
C ASN A 106 14.56 -17.21 0.77
N HIS A 107 13.24 -17.31 0.96
CA HIS A 107 12.37 -17.98 0.00
C HIS A 107 12.19 -17.12 -1.26
N ILE A 108 12.02 -17.77 -2.41
CA ILE A 108 12.01 -17.11 -3.72
C ILE A 108 10.84 -16.13 -3.90
N ASN A 109 9.71 -16.39 -3.24
CA ASN A 109 8.50 -15.56 -3.32
C ASN A 109 8.46 -14.41 -2.29
N ASN A 110 9.61 -13.98 -1.78
CA ASN A 110 9.65 -12.86 -0.83
C ASN A 110 9.30 -11.52 -1.46
N ASP A 111 9.53 -11.37 -2.76
CA ASP A 111 9.00 -10.26 -3.56
C ASP A 111 7.48 -10.16 -3.45
N TYR A 112 6.77 -11.28 -3.64
CA TYR A 112 5.32 -11.34 -3.55
C TYR A 112 4.81 -11.13 -2.11
N ALA A 113 5.53 -11.65 -1.12
CA ALA A 113 5.19 -11.42 0.29
C ALA A 113 5.30 -9.93 0.67
N HIS A 114 6.37 -9.24 0.24
CA HIS A 114 6.49 -7.79 0.42
C HIS A 114 5.37 -7.05 -0.32
N PHE A 115 4.99 -7.52 -1.50
CA PHE A 115 3.89 -6.93 -2.26
C PHE A 115 2.54 -7.04 -1.55
N ILE A 116 2.16 -8.23 -1.06
CA ILE A 116 0.92 -8.40 -0.28
C ILE A 116 0.96 -7.55 0.99
N LEU A 117 2.10 -7.47 1.69
CA LEU A 117 2.24 -6.62 2.87
C LEU A 117 2.02 -5.14 2.54
N ALA A 118 2.65 -4.66 1.48
CA ALA A 118 2.49 -3.30 0.99
C ALA A 118 1.03 -2.99 0.62
N MET A 119 0.36 -3.94 -0.02
CA MET A 119 -1.05 -3.87 -0.39
C MET A 119 -1.99 -3.86 0.81
N CYS A 120 -1.76 -4.70 1.83
CA CYS A 120 -2.55 -4.66 3.06
C CYS A 120 -2.47 -3.28 3.73
N TYR A 121 -1.30 -2.65 3.76
CA TYR A 121 -1.18 -1.27 4.24
C TYR A 121 -1.83 -0.25 3.29
N TYR A 122 -1.73 -0.47 1.99
CA TYR A 122 -2.28 0.40 0.96
C TYR A 122 -3.81 0.47 0.99
N GLU A 123 -4.48 -0.67 1.11
CA GLU A 123 -5.95 -0.73 1.15
C GLU A 123 -6.51 -0.12 2.45
N ASN A 124 -5.70 -0.09 3.52
CA ASN A 124 -6.03 0.63 4.76
C ASN A 124 -5.79 2.15 4.67
N ILE A 125 -5.35 2.69 3.54
CA ILE A 125 -5.19 4.14 3.35
C ILE A 125 -6.58 4.78 3.28
N VAL A 126 -6.84 5.70 4.21
CA VAL A 126 -8.09 6.48 4.25
C VAL A 126 -7.83 7.92 3.79
N ASP A 127 -8.81 8.80 3.97
CA ASP A 127 -8.73 10.22 3.62
C ASP A 127 -7.59 10.97 4.34
N GLU A 128 -7.26 12.16 3.85
CA GLU A 128 -6.17 12.99 4.34
C GLU A 128 -6.30 13.42 5.81
N LYS A 129 -7.45 13.17 6.45
CA LYS A 129 -7.74 13.55 7.84
C LYS A 129 -7.39 12.44 8.82
N ARG A 130 -7.24 11.19 8.36
CA ARG A 130 -6.92 10.03 9.20
C ARG A 130 -5.41 9.82 9.38
N ASP A 131 -5.04 8.73 10.04
CA ASP A 131 -3.65 8.38 10.36
C ASP A 131 -2.74 8.26 9.11
N LEU A 132 -1.46 8.56 9.29
CA LEU A 132 -0.42 8.39 8.27
C LEU A 132 0.24 7.01 8.30
N ASP A 133 0.10 6.26 9.39
CA ASP A 133 0.83 4.99 9.55
C ASP A 133 0.64 4.01 8.37
N PRO A 134 -0.59 3.76 7.86
CA PRO A 134 -0.78 2.90 6.69
C PRO A 134 -0.08 3.44 5.44
N LEU A 135 -0.13 4.77 5.20
CA LEU A 135 0.55 5.43 4.08
C LEU A 135 2.08 5.25 4.15
N LEU A 136 2.66 5.48 5.33
CA LEU A 136 4.11 5.40 5.53
C LEU A 136 4.63 3.96 5.44
N ASN A 137 3.90 3.02 6.05
CA ASN A 137 4.25 1.59 5.99
C ASN A 137 4.12 1.05 4.56
N SER A 138 3.01 1.36 3.88
CA SER A 138 2.80 0.96 2.49
C SER A 138 3.91 1.51 1.58
N LYS A 139 4.23 2.80 1.70
CA LYS A 139 5.32 3.43 0.93
C LYS A 139 6.65 2.74 1.17
N LYS A 140 6.99 2.46 2.43
CA LYS A 140 8.25 1.81 2.80
C LYS A 140 8.39 0.43 2.16
N GLU A 141 7.34 -0.38 2.19
CA GLU A 141 7.35 -1.72 1.57
C GLU A 141 7.42 -1.63 0.04
N PHE A 142 6.68 -0.73 -0.60
CA PHE A 142 6.80 -0.52 -2.05
C PHE A 142 8.20 -0.01 -2.47
N GLU A 143 8.82 0.88 -1.69
CA GLU A 143 10.19 1.34 -1.94
C GLU A 143 11.20 0.20 -1.79
N LEU A 144 10.98 -0.70 -0.84
CA LEU A 144 11.78 -1.92 -0.70
C LEU A 144 11.64 -2.80 -1.94
N ILE A 145 10.43 -3.04 -2.43
CA ILE A 145 10.20 -3.87 -3.63
C ILE A 145 10.95 -3.31 -4.84
N ILE A 146 10.88 -2.00 -5.06
CA ILE A 146 11.59 -1.34 -6.18
C ILE A 146 13.11 -1.50 -6.05
N ARG A 147 13.64 -1.46 -4.82
CA ARG A 147 15.07 -1.52 -4.57
C ARG A 147 15.62 -2.95 -4.64
N GLU A 148 14.94 -3.90 -4.02
CA GLU A 148 15.40 -5.28 -3.87
C GLU A 148 14.93 -6.20 -5.01
N TYR A 149 13.77 -5.91 -5.63
CA TYR A 149 13.14 -6.74 -6.66
C TYR A 149 12.78 -5.95 -7.94
N PRO A 150 13.72 -5.17 -8.52
CA PRO A 150 13.43 -4.18 -9.57
C PRO A 150 12.90 -4.75 -10.90
N ASP A 151 13.19 -6.01 -11.19
CA ASP A 151 12.86 -6.67 -12.46
C ASP A 151 11.51 -7.42 -12.43
N THR A 152 10.76 -7.30 -11.33
CA THR A 152 9.45 -7.95 -11.14
C THR A 152 8.29 -7.05 -11.60
N ASP A 153 7.16 -7.65 -11.98
CA ASP A 153 5.92 -6.90 -12.24
C ASP A 153 5.44 -6.13 -10.99
N PHE A 154 5.75 -6.64 -9.80
CA PHE A 154 5.46 -5.97 -8.52
C PHE A 154 6.21 -4.64 -8.37
N ALA A 155 7.45 -4.55 -8.85
CA ALA A 155 8.21 -3.29 -8.83
C ALA A 155 7.62 -2.25 -9.79
N LEU A 156 7.01 -2.68 -10.90
CA LEU A 156 6.30 -1.77 -11.79
C LEU A 156 5.02 -1.23 -11.12
N ASP A 157 4.19 -2.09 -10.53
CA ASP A 157 2.99 -1.65 -9.82
C ASP A 157 3.34 -0.76 -8.61
N ALA A 158 4.35 -1.13 -7.83
CA ALA A 158 4.86 -0.37 -6.70
C ALA A 158 5.20 1.08 -7.05
N LYS A 159 5.78 1.34 -8.23
CA LYS A 159 6.09 2.70 -8.71
C LYS A 159 4.83 3.55 -8.83
N PHE A 160 3.78 3.02 -9.48
CA PHE A 160 2.51 3.72 -9.62
C PHE A 160 1.79 3.90 -8.27
N LYS A 161 1.83 2.89 -7.39
CA LYS A 161 1.24 2.99 -6.05
C LYS A 161 1.91 4.06 -5.19
N ILE A 162 3.25 4.18 -5.27
CA ILE A 162 4.00 5.23 -4.58
C ILE A 162 3.59 6.62 -5.06
N GLU A 163 3.35 6.81 -6.36
CA GLU A 163 2.88 8.09 -6.88
C GLU A 163 1.54 8.50 -6.25
N LEU A 164 0.58 7.56 -6.14
CA LEU A 164 -0.67 7.84 -5.45
C LEU A 164 -0.45 8.14 -3.96
N ILE A 165 0.44 7.41 -3.28
CA ILE A 165 0.76 7.68 -1.88
C ILE A 165 1.35 9.09 -1.72
N LYS A 166 2.25 9.51 -2.62
CA LYS A 166 2.81 10.87 -2.63
C LYS A 166 1.71 11.92 -2.83
N ASP A 167 0.77 11.68 -3.73
CA ASP A 167 -0.40 12.57 -3.91
C ASP A 167 -1.22 12.67 -2.61
N ARG A 168 -1.48 11.56 -1.91
CA ARG A 168 -2.21 11.57 -0.63
C ARG A 168 -1.47 12.33 0.46
N LEU A 169 -0.16 12.13 0.58
CA LEU A 169 0.69 12.85 1.53
C LEU A 169 0.71 14.36 1.23
N ALA A 170 0.85 14.75 -0.03
CA ALA A 170 0.76 16.15 -0.45
C ALA A 170 -0.62 16.75 -0.18
N GLY A 171 -1.69 16.01 -0.44
CA GLY A 171 -3.07 16.41 -0.13
C GLY A 171 -3.27 16.71 1.36
N LYS A 172 -2.63 15.93 2.24
CA LYS A 172 -2.64 16.18 3.69
C LYS A 172 -1.88 17.43 4.09
N GLU A 173 -0.69 17.65 3.55
CA GLU A 173 0.06 18.89 3.76
C GLU A 173 -0.76 20.11 3.33
N MET A 174 -1.43 20.02 2.17
CA MET A 174 -2.33 21.06 1.69
C MET A 174 -3.54 21.26 2.61
N PHE A 175 -4.16 20.19 3.11
CA PHE A 175 -5.28 20.27 4.03
C PHE A 175 -4.90 21.02 5.32
N ILE A 176 -3.77 20.64 5.94
CA ILE A 176 -3.26 21.29 7.15
C ILE A 176 -2.85 22.74 6.85
N GLY A 177 -2.16 22.97 5.73
CA GLY A 177 -1.75 24.30 5.27
C GLY A 177 -2.95 25.24 5.09
N ARG A 178 -4.02 24.79 4.43
CA ARG A 178 -5.27 25.54 4.28
C ARG A 178 -5.92 25.85 5.63
N HIS A 179 -5.92 24.90 6.56
CA HIS A 179 -6.45 25.12 7.90
C HIS A 179 -5.67 26.21 8.66
N TYR A 180 -4.34 26.16 8.62
CA TYR A 180 -3.49 27.20 9.21
C TYR A 180 -3.68 28.56 8.54
N LEU A 181 -3.80 28.59 7.22
CA LEU A 181 -4.06 29.82 6.47
C LEU A 181 -5.39 30.46 6.88
N LYS A 182 -6.46 29.65 6.97
CA LYS A 182 -7.79 30.10 7.45
C LYS A 182 -7.71 30.67 8.87
N SER A 183 -6.87 30.06 9.71
CA SER A 183 -6.64 30.47 11.09
C SER A 183 -5.62 31.61 11.24
N LYS A 184 -5.16 32.21 10.13
CA LYS A 184 -4.16 33.28 10.10
C LYS A 184 -2.81 32.88 10.73
N LYS A 185 -2.51 31.59 10.80
CA LYS A 185 -1.22 31.04 11.23
C LYS A 185 -0.28 30.98 10.01
N TRP A 186 0.24 32.14 9.62
CA TRP A 186 0.95 32.31 8.35
C TRP A 186 2.22 31.47 8.23
N ILE A 187 3.10 31.50 9.25
CA ILE A 187 4.37 30.76 9.23
C ILE A 187 4.14 29.24 9.16
N PRO A 188 3.28 28.63 10.01
CA PRO A 188 2.93 27.23 9.86
C PRO A 188 2.34 26.88 8.48
N ALA A 189 1.47 27.74 7.92
CA ALA A 189 0.91 27.52 6.59
C ALA A 189 1.99 27.52 5.50
N LEU A 190 2.90 28.51 5.53
CA LEU A 190 4.04 28.58 4.60
C LEU A 190 4.89 27.31 4.65
N ASN A 191 5.21 26.81 5.84
CA ASN A 191 6.02 25.60 5.99
C ASN A 191 5.33 24.38 5.36
N ARG A 192 4.00 24.25 5.53
CA ARG A 192 3.22 23.17 4.89
C ARG A 192 3.25 23.27 3.37
N PHE A 193 3.05 24.45 2.80
CA PHE A 193 3.09 24.63 1.34
C PHE A 193 4.49 24.46 0.76
N LYS A 194 5.55 24.89 1.46
CA LYS A 194 6.94 24.62 1.07
C LYS A 194 7.25 23.14 1.07
N ASN A 195 6.79 22.41 2.08
CA ASN A 195 6.96 20.96 2.16
C ASN A 195 6.39 20.23 0.93
N VAL A 196 5.27 20.73 0.37
CA VAL A 196 4.73 20.20 -0.90
C VAL A 196 5.69 20.39 -2.07
N LEU A 197 6.35 21.55 -2.16
CA LEU A 197 7.31 21.81 -3.24
C LEU A 197 8.61 21.02 -3.06
N GLU A 198 9.04 20.80 -1.82
CA GLU A 198 10.32 20.14 -1.53
C GLU A 198 10.22 18.62 -1.64
N ASN A 199 9.11 18.01 -1.20
CA ASN A 199 8.99 16.56 -1.08
C ASN A 199 7.96 15.94 -2.04
N TYR A 200 7.10 16.75 -2.67
CA TYR A 200 5.96 16.28 -3.47
C TYR A 200 5.79 17.06 -4.79
N GLU A 201 6.90 17.43 -5.43
CA GLU A 201 6.95 18.29 -6.63
C GLU A 201 6.27 17.73 -7.89
N THR A 202 5.99 16.42 -7.93
CA THR A 202 5.31 15.78 -9.05
C THR A 202 3.79 15.69 -8.87
N THR A 203 3.28 16.12 -7.71
CA THR A 203 1.86 15.97 -7.37
C THR A 203 1.00 17.07 -7.96
N VAL A 204 -0.31 16.79 -8.10
CA VAL A 204 -1.30 17.76 -8.59
C VAL A 204 -1.46 18.98 -7.67
N TYR A 205 -0.91 18.92 -6.45
CA TYR A 205 -1.04 19.96 -5.43
C TYR A 205 -0.01 21.08 -5.55
N VAL A 206 1.03 20.91 -6.38
CA VAL A 206 2.13 21.88 -6.52
C VAL A 206 1.64 23.25 -7.00
N GLU A 207 0.73 23.28 -7.98
CA GLU A 207 0.18 24.53 -8.49
C GLU A 207 -0.57 25.32 -7.39
N GLU A 208 -1.39 24.62 -6.60
CA GLU A 208 -2.09 25.24 -5.47
C GLU A 208 -1.07 25.69 -4.41
N ALA A 209 -0.11 24.84 -4.04
CA ALA A 209 0.91 25.15 -3.04
C ALA A 209 1.69 26.43 -3.40
N LEU A 210 2.13 26.55 -4.66
CA LEU A 210 2.76 27.76 -5.19
C LEU A 210 1.86 28.98 -5.04
N PHE A 211 0.59 28.89 -5.46
CA PHE A 211 -0.34 30.00 -5.30
C PHE A 211 -0.55 30.38 -3.83
N ARG A 212 -0.65 29.40 -2.92
CA ARG A 212 -0.79 29.66 -1.48
C ARG A 212 0.45 30.31 -0.89
N LEU A 213 1.64 30.00 -1.40
CA LEU A 213 2.88 30.69 -1.05
C LEU A 213 2.85 32.14 -1.53
N VAL A 214 2.37 32.41 -2.76
CA VAL A 214 2.14 33.78 -3.26
C VAL A 214 1.19 34.53 -2.33
N GLU A 215 0.00 33.97 -2.10
CA GLU A 215 -1.07 34.56 -1.28
C GLU A 215 -0.59 34.87 0.14
N THR A 216 0.10 33.92 0.76
CA THR A 216 0.50 34.04 2.17
C THR A 216 1.65 35.04 2.33
N ASN A 217 2.68 34.98 1.48
CA ASN A 217 3.80 35.95 1.53
C ASN A 217 3.31 37.38 1.27
N TYR A 218 2.36 37.56 0.34
CA TYR A 218 1.78 38.88 0.07
C TYR A 218 1.03 39.42 1.30
N LYS A 219 0.19 38.58 1.94
CA LYS A 219 -0.58 38.97 3.14
C LYS A 219 0.27 39.40 4.32
N ILE A 220 1.47 38.84 4.47
CA ILE A 220 2.41 39.20 5.55
C ILE A 220 3.42 40.29 5.16
N GLY A 221 3.27 40.90 3.98
CA GLY A 221 4.12 42.01 3.51
C GLY A 221 5.42 41.60 2.84
N LEU A 222 5.68 40.31 2.64
CA LEU A 222 6.86 39.80 1.92
C LEU A 222 6.59 39.79 0.41
N VAL A 223 6.40 40.98 -0.16
CA VAL A 223 5.96 41.14 -1.57
C VAL A 223 6.99 40.59 -2.56
N GLU A 224 8.28 40.80 -2.32
CA GLU A 224 9.33 40.30 -3.22
C GLU A 224 9.39 38.76 -3.23
N GLU A 225 9.20 38.12 -2.07
CA GLU A 225 9.14 36.67 -1.99
C GLU A 225 7.87 36.13 -2.68
N SER A 226 6.74 36.82 -2.50
CA SER A 226 5.50 36.51 -3.20
C SER A 226 5.66 36.54 -4.74
N LYS A 227 6.35 37.57 -5.26
CA LYS A 227 6.63 37.68 -6.71
C LYS A 227 7.49 36.54 -7.23
N LYS A 228 8.50 36.06 -6.47
CA LYS A 228 9.32 34.91 -6.88
C LYS A 228 8.47 33.66 -7.08
N TYR A 229 7.58 33.35 -6.13
CA TYR A 229 6.67 32.20 -6.26
C TYR A 229 5.67 32.39 -7.41
N ALA A 230 5.21 33.60 -7.66
CA ALA A 230 4.30 33.89 -8.78
C ALA A 230 5.00 33.70 -10.14
N ASN A 231 6.26 34.12 -10.24
CA ASN A 231 7.09 33.89 -11.42
C ASN A 231 7.33 32.40 -11.65
N LEU A 232 7.64 31.63 -10.60
CA LEU A 232 7.81 30.18 -10.69
C LEU A 232 6.51 29.48 -11.14
N LEU A 233 5.37 29.89 -10.57
CA LEU A 233 4.05 29.41 -10.98
C LEU A 233 3.73 29.75 -12.43
N GLY A 234 4.05 30.96 -12.88
CA GLY A 234 3.84 31.38 -14.27
C GLY A 234 4.75 30.67 -15.27
N TYR A 235 6.01 30.42 -14.90
CA TYR A 235 6.98 29.73 -15.74
C TYR A 235 6.58 28.27 -15.99
N ASN A 236 6.17 27.55 -14.94
CA ASN A 236 5.81 26.13 -15.05
C ASN A 236 4.34 25.89 -15.42
N TYR A 237 3.43 26.77 -15.00
CA TYR A 237 1.97 26.53 -15.05
C TYR A 237 1.17 27.76 -15.53
N GLY A 238 1.65 28.46 -16.54
CA GLY A 238 1.05 29.72 -17.03
C GLY A 238 -0.41 29.65 -17.51
N SER A 239 -0.95 28.45 -17.78
CA SER A 239 -2.36 28.25 -18.11
C SER A 239 -3.26 27.87 -16.92
N SER A 240 -2.67 27.64 -15.74
CA SER A 240 -3.40 27.20 -14.55
C SER A 240 -4.36 28.26 -14.03
N GLU A 241 -5.45 27.83 -13.38
CA GLU A 241 -6.34 28.74 -12.66
C GLU A 241 -5.62 29.41 -11.48
N TRP A 242 -4.64 28.72 -10.89
CA TRP A 242 -3.80 29.21 -9.81
C TRP A 242 -2.89 30.37 -10.24
N TYR A 243 -2.30 30.27 -11.43
CA TYR A 243 -1.53 31.38 -12.00
C TYR A 243 -2.41 32.61 -12.21
N LYS A 244 -3.60 32.45 -12.79
CA LYS A 244 -4.54 33.57 -12.96
C LYS A 244 -4.93 34.20 -11.62
N ALA A 245 -5.13 33.38 -10.59
CA ALA A 245 -5.41 33.85 -9.25
C ALA A 245 -4.22 34.64 -8.67
N SER A 246 -2.98 34.19 -8.85
CA SER A 246 -1.78 34.93 -8.43
C SER A 246 -1.65 36.28 -9.14
N TYR A 247 -1.98 36.35 -10.43
CA TYR A 247 -1.89 37.60 -11.19
C TYR A 247 -2.83 38.69 -10.66
N LYS A 248 -4.03 38.30 -10.22
CA LYS A 248 -5.02 39.19 -9.59
C LYS A 248 -4.56 39.77 -8.25
N ILE A 249 -3.66 39.08 -7.53
CA ILE A 249 -3.12 39.59 -6.25
C ILE A 249 -2.31 40.87 -6.48
N PHE A 250 -1.50 40.89 -7.55
CA PHE A 250 -0.64 42.05 -7.87
C PHE A 250 -1.34 43.08 -8.76
N ASN A 251 -2.32 42.67 -9.56
CA ASN A 251 -3.04 43.53 -10.49
C ASN A 251 -4.54 43.52 -10.15
N GLN A 252 -4.94 44.29 -9.15
CA GLN A 252 -6.32 44.29 -8.65
C GLN A 252 -7.34 44.75 -9.70
N ASP A 253 -6.92 45.60 -10.65
CA ASP A 253 -7.76 46.08 -11.76
C ASP A 253 -7.87 45.09 -12.93
N TYR A 254 -7.16 43.95 -12.87
CA TYR A 254 -7.16 42.95 -13.93
C TYR A 254 -8.51 42.23 -14.04
N LYS A 255 -9.27 42.55 -15.09
CA LYS A 255 -10.50 41.85 -15.47
C LYS A 255 -10.18 40.71 -16.45
N TYR A 256 -10.32 39.48 -15.97
CA TYR A 256 -10.20 38.27 -16.79
C TYR A 256 -11.47 38.08 -17.65
N ASP A 257 -11.37 38.27 -18.97
CA ASP A 257 -12.51 38.09 -19.89
C ASP A 257 -12.69 36.62 -20.29
N GLU A 258 -13.49 35.89 -19.52
CA GLU A 258 -13.85 34.50 -19.81
C GLU A 258 -14.56 34.31 -21.15
N LYS A 259 -15.34 35.30 -21.63
CA LYS A 259 -16.06 35.19 -22.90
C LYS A 259 -15.08 35.18 -24.07
N GLN A 260 -14.03 36.00 -24.00
CA GLN A 260 -13.02 36.06 -25.05
C GLN A 260 -12.21 34.75 -25.14
N LEU A 261 -11.88 34.12 -24.00
CA LEU A 261 -11.23 32.81 -23.97
C LEU A 261 -12.10 31.66 -24.48
N LYS A 262 -13.39 31.61 -24.10
CA LYS A 262 -14.32 30.61 -24.66
C LYS A 262 -14.42 30.74 -26.17
N LYS A 263 -14.47 31.98 -26.68
CA LYS A 263 -14.47 32.28 -28.12
C LYS A 263 -13.17 31.84 -28.80
N ASN A 264 -12.01 32.07 -28.17
CA ASN A 264 -10.71 31.62 -28.67
C ASN A 264 -10.58 30.09 -28.68
N LYS A 265 -10.95 29.40 -27.58
CA LYS A 265 -10.97 27.93 -27.52
C LYS A 265 -11.88 27.31 -28.60
N GLN A 266 -13.05 27.90 -28.84
CA GLN A 266 -13.93 27.46 -29.94
C GLN A 266 -13.30 27.67 -31.32
N LYS A 267 -12.62 28.80 -31.53
CA LYS A 267 -11.91 29.09 -32.78
C LYS A 267 -10.77 28.09 -33.01
N ASP A 268 -10.00 27.77 -31.97
CA ASP A 268 -8.92 26.79 -32.05
C ASP A 268 -9.44 25.38 -32.29
N LYS A 269 -10.53 24.97 -31.62
CA LYS A 269 -11.18 23.67 -31.86
C LYS A 269 -11.68 23.55 -33.31
N LYS A 270 -12.26 24.61 -33.87
CA LYS A 270 -12.66 24.66 -35.30
C LYS A 270 -11.45 24.55 -36.24
N LYS A 271 -10.32 25.19 -35.90
CA LYS A 271 -9.07 25.16 -36.70
C LYS A 271 -8.39 23.79 -36.65
N ILE A 272 -8.42 23.11 -35.50
CA ILE A 272 -7.94 21.73 -35.37
C ILE A 272 -8.84 20.80 -36.18
N LEU A 273 -10.17 20.93 -36.06
CA LEU A 273 -11.12 20.12 -36.80
C LEU A 273 -10.98 20.30 -38.32
N SER A 274 -10.74 21.52 -38.81
CA SER A 274 -10.54 21.75 -40.24
C SER A 274 -9.23 21.12 -40.75
N ARG A 275 -8.13 21.21 -39.98
CA ARG A 275 -6.87 20.53 -40.30
C ARG A 275 -7.01 19.01 -40.29
N PHE A 276 -7.75 18.48 -39.31
CA PHE A 276 -8.06 17.05 -39.23
C PHE A 276 -8.84 16.62 -40.47
N LYS A 277 -9.97 17.29 -40.78
CA LYS A 277 -10.76 17.01 -41.98
C LYS A 277 -9.92 17.08 -43.26
N ALA A 278 -9.04 18.07 -43.41
CA ALA A 278 -8.16 18.20 -44.57
C ALA A 278 -7.19 17.01 -44.70
N LYS A 279 -6.60 16.54 -43.60
CA LYS A 279 -5.67 15.39 -43.58
C LYS A 279 -6.33 14.08 -44.02
N PHE A 280 -7.61 13.88 -43.68
CA PHE A 280 -8.35 12.65 -44.00
C PHE A 280 -9.19 12.77 -45.28
N LYS A 281 -9.25 13.95 -45.91
CA LYS A 281 -9.97 14.17 -47.16
C LYS A 281 -9.34 13.40 -48.32
N THR A 282 -8.02 13.30 -48.35
CA THR A 282 -7.23 12.57 -49.38
C THR A 282 -7.27 11.06 -49.23
N ILE A 283 -7.98 10.50 -48.23
CA ILE A 283 -8.14 9.05 -48.07
C ILE A 283 -9.34 8.54 -48.90
N PHE A 284 -10.23 9.45 -49.31
CA PHE A 284 -11.44 9.15 -50.07
C PHE A 284 -11.41 9.71 -51.50
N GLU A 285 -10.27 10.25 -51.93
CA GLU A 285 -9.94 10.64 -53.31
C GLU A 285 -8.96 9.60 -53.87
#